data_AF-J9DX50-F1
#
_entry.id   AF-J9DX50-F1
#
_cell.length_a   1.000
_cell.length_b   1.000
_cell.length_c   1.000
_cell.angle_alpha   90.00
_cell.angle_beta   90.00
_cell.angle_gamma   90.00
#
_symmetry.space_group_name_H-M   'P 1'
#
loop_
_entity.id
_entity.type
_entity.pdbx_description
1 polymer ?
#
loop_
_entity_poly.entity_id
_entity_poly.type
_entity_poly.pdbx_seq_one_letter_code
_entity_poly.pdbx_strand_id
1 'polypeptide(L)' 'MPIKSGLTDVDVPCIPFHEMIFSEMRRYGNEIALVNNDTDETFTFEDILLKTKYIANSLLAMGIEKGE' A
#
# COMPACT_ATOMS: atom_id res chain seq x y z
N MET A 1 4.97 -18.18 -31.60
CA MET A 1 6.00 -17.74 -30.63
C MET A 1 5.31 -16.77 -29.69
N PRO A 2 5.34 -16.96 -28.36
CA PRO A 2 4.74 -15.98 -27.46
C PRO A 2 5.45 -14.63 -27.65
N ILE A 3 4.68 -13.57 -27.86
CA ILE A 3 5.21 -12.20 -27.93
C ILE A 3 5.71 -11.87 -26.52
N LYS A 4 7.00 -11.53 -26.39
CA LYS A 4 7.61 -11.11 -25.13
C LYS A 4 7.87 -9.60 -25.15
N SER A 5 7.93 -9.01 -23.96
CA SER A 5 8.38 -7.62 -23.79
C SER A 5 9.80 -7.45 -24.34
N GLY A 6 10.09 -6.27 -24.89
CA GLY A 6 11.46 -5.87 -25.24
C GLY A 6 12.27 -5.37 -24.04
N LEU A 7 11.64 -5.24 -22.87
CA LEU A 7 12.31 -4.88 -21.61
C LEU A 7 12.94 -6.11 -20.97
N THR A 8 14.01 -5.88 -20.21
CA THR A 8 14.64 -6.90 -19.38
C THR A 8 13.66 -7.41 -18.32
N ASP A 9 13.71 -8.71 -18.05
CA ASP A 9 12.95 -9.30 -16.94
C ASP A 9 13.39 -8.67 -15.62
N VAL A 10 12.41 -8.34 -14.78
CA VAL A 10 12.63 -7.82 -13.43
C VAL A 10 12.34 -8.90 -12.40
N ASP A 11 13.11 -8.91 -11.31
CA ASP A 11 12.81 -9.77 -10.18
C ASP A 11 11.57 -9.23 -9.45
N VAL A 12 10.54 -10.06 -9.34
CA VAL A 12 9.29 -9.72 -8.65
C VAL A 12 9.28 -10.46 -7.33
N PRO A 13 9.38 -9.76 -6.18
CA PRO A 13 9.52 -10.41 -4.89
C PRO A 13 8.26 -11.20 -4.53
N CYS A 14 8.44 -12.42 -4.01
CA CYS A 14 7.36 -13.29 -3.54
C CYS A 14 7.02 -12.98 -2.07
N ILE A 15 6.54 -11.76 -1.82
CA ILE A 15 6.13 -11.27 -0.49
C ILE A 15 4.69 -10.76 -0.53
N PRO A 16 4.00 -10.61 0.62
CA PRO A 16 2.70 -9.97 0.65
C PRO A 16 2.74 -8.58 0.01
N PHE A 17 1.75 -8.26 -0.83
CA PHE A 17 1.71 -7.02 -1.59
C PHE A 17 1.89 -5.77 -0.71
N HIS A 18 1.22 -5.74 0.44
CA HIS A 18 1.32 -4.61 1.37
C HIS A 18 2.74 -4.45 1.96
N GLU A 19 3.50 -5.53 2.15
CA GLU A 19 4.89 -5.43 2.64
C GLU A 19 5.78 -4.76 1.60
N MET A 20 5.63 -5.13 0.32
CA MET A 20 6.35 -4.49 -0.79
C MET A 20 6.01 -3.00 -0.84
N ILE A 21 4.73 -2.65 -0.84
CA ILE A 21 4.28 -1.26 -0.92
C ILE A 21 4.71 -0.45 0.31
N PHE A 22 4.55 -0.99 1.52
CA PHE A 22 4.93 -0.30 2.75
C PHE A 22 6.45 -0.06 2.84
N SER A 23 7.27 -0.93 2.24
CA SER A 23 8.71 -0.71 2.17
C SER A 23 9.06 0.55 1.38
N GLU A 24 8.38 0.79 0.25
CA GLU A 24 8.58 1.98 -0.56
C GLU A 24 7.95 3.22 0.07
N MET A 25 6.73 3.11 0.60
CA MET A 25 6.03 4.24 1.24
C MET A 25 6.82 4.84 2.42
N ARG A 26 7.50 3.99 3.21
CA ARG A 26 8.35 4.45 4.32
C ARG A 26 9.47 5.39 3.87
N ARG A 27 9.93 5.30 2.62
CA ARG A 27 10.99 6.17 2.08
C ARG A 27 10.50 7.60 1.83
N TYR A 28 9.20 7.79 1.69
CA TYR A 28 8.55 9.05 1.33
C TYR A 28 7.58 9.52 2.41
N GLY A 29 7.79 9.15 3.68
CA GLY A 29 6.81 9.31 4.76
C GLY A 29 6.12 10.68 4.82
N ASN A 30 6.87 11.77 4.68
CA ASN A 30 6.36 13.15 4.75
C ASN A 30 5.75 13.68 3.45
N GLU A 31 5.86 12.94 2.34
CA GLU A 31 5.31 13.35 1.06
C GLU A 31 3.80 13.10 1.01
N ILE A 32 3.08 13.99 0.33
CA ILE A 32 1.63 13.85 0.10
C ILE A 32 1.38 12.64 -0.81
N ALA A 33 0.52 11.74 -0.35
CA ALA A 33 0.21 10.48 -1.03
C ALA A 33 -1.23 10.44 -1.55
N LEU A 34 -2.18 11.03 -0.83
CA LEU A 34 -3.59 11.10 -1.20
C LEU A 34 -4.11 12.52 -0.99
N VAL A 35 -4.92 12.99 -1.93
CA VAL A 35 -5.58 14.29 -1.90
C VAL A 35 -7.07 14.06 -2.16
N ASN A 36 -7.91 14.48 -1.23
CA ASN A 36 -9.35 14.58 -1.43
C ASN A 36 -9.68 15.95 -2.01
N ASN A 37 -10.01 16.01 -3.31
CA ASN A 37 -10.28 17.29 -3.99
C ASN A 37 -11.64 17.91 -3.64
N ASP A 38 -12.53 17.18 -2.94
CA ASP A 38 -13.82 17.73 -2.50
C ASP A 38 -13.72 18.44 -1.15
N THR A 39 -12.78 18.02 -0.29
CA THR A 39 -12.57 18.56 1.08
C THR A 39 -11.24 19.26 1.29
N ASP A 40 -10.36 19.24 0.27
CA ASP A 40 -8.96 19.66 0.34
C ASP A 40 -8.11 18.90 1.39
N GLU A 41 -8.61 17.79 1.94
CA GLU A 41 -7.84 16.97 2.88
C GLU A 41 -6.70 16.25 2.17
N THR A 42 -5.50 16.32 2.75
CA THR A 42 -4.32 15.62 2.26
C THR A 42 -3.82 14.62 3.29
N PHE A 43 -3.38 13.45 2.82
CA PHE A 43 -2.73 12.44 3.64
C PHE A 43 -1.34 12.17 3.12
N THR A 44 -0.37 12.17 4.03
CA THR A 44 1.01 11.77 3.73
C THR A 44 1.12 10.24 3.64
N PHE A 45 2.24 9.73 3.11
CA PHE A 45 2.51 8.30 3.14
C PHE A 45 2.56 7.76 4.59
N GLU A 46 3.08 8.53 5.54
CA GLU A 46 3.09 8.16 6.95
C GLU A 46 1.67 8.06 7.54
N ASP A 47 0.79 9.01 7.21
CA ASP A 47 -0.62 8.96 7.63
C ASP A 47 -1.31 7.69 7.16
N ILE A 48 -1.07 7.29 5.90
CA ILE A 48 -1.63 6.07 5.32
C ILE A 48 -1.12 4.85 6.09
N LEU A 49 0.19 4.73 6.32
CA LEU A 49 0.76 3.59 7.05
C LEU A 49 0.16 3.43 8.46
N LEU A 50 0.02 4.53 9.19
CA LEU A 50 -0.58 4.53 10.53
C LEU A 50 -2.07 4.15 10.49
N LYS A 51 -2.84 4.76 9.59
CA LYS A 51 -4.28 4.49 9.46
C LYS A 51 -4.57 3.07 8.98
N THR A 52 -3.82 2.53 8.02
CA THR A 52 -4.02 1.16 7.53
C THR A 52 -3.77 0.14 8.63
N LYS A 53 -2.73 0.34 9.47
CA LYS A 53 -2.49 -0.53 10.62
C LYS A 53 -3.63 -0.48 11.64
N TYR A 54 -4.15 0.72 11.91
CA TYR A 54 -5.32 0.88 12.78
C TYR A 54 -6.53 0.14 12.22
N ILE A 55 -6.86 0.34 10.95
CA ILE A 55 -7.99 -0.33 10.28
C ILE A 55 -7.84 -1.84 10.32
N ALA A 56 -6.66 -2.39 10.01
CA ALA A 56 -6.42 -3.82 10.06
C ALA A 56 -6.71 -4.42 11.45
N ASN A 57 -6.26 -3.75 12.52
CA ASN A 57 -6.56 -4.18 13.89
C ASN A 57 -8.05 -4.07 14.22
N SER A 58 -8.73 -3.03 13.74
CA SER A 58 -10.17 -2.87 13.91
C SER A 58 -10.97 -3.97 13.21
N LEU A 59 -10.59 -4.37 12.00
CA LEU A 59 -11.23 -5.48 11.28
C LEU A 59 -11.11 -6.79 12.06
N LEU A 60 -9.91 -7.09 12.58
CA LEU A 60 -9.70 -8.25 13.44
C LEU A 60 -10.56 -8.20 14.72
N ALA A 61 -10.67 -7.02 15.36
CA ALA A 61 -11.49 -6.83 16.54
C ALA A 61 -13.00 -7.00 16.26
N MET A 62 -13.43 -6.78 15.02
CA MET A 62 -14.79 -7.03 14.55
C MET A 62 -15.05 -8.48 14.16
N GLY A 63 -14.02 -9.34 14.24
CA GLY A 63 -14.12 -10.76 13.91
C GLY A 63 -13.94 -11.07 12.42
N ILE A 64 -13.46 -10.13 11.61
CA ILE A 64 -13.17 -10.37 10.19
C ILE A 64 -11.85 -11.15 10.08
N GLU A 65 -11.92 -12.29 9.44
CA GLU A 65 -10.79 -13.18 9.24
C GLU A 65 -10.13 -12.99 7.87
N LYS A 66 -8.92 -13.55 7.73
CA LYS A 66 -8.20 -13.51 6.46
C LYS A 66 -8.94 -14.33 5.40
N GLY A 67 -9.37 -13.66 4.33
CA GLY A 67 -10.00 -14.30 3.18
C GLY A 67 -11.52 -14.19 3.14
N GLU A 68 -12.12 -13.55 4.14
CA GLU A 68 -13.51 -13.07 4.10
C GLU A 68 -13.67 -11.79 3.26
#